data_AF-A0A7Y3TWR7-F1
#
_entry.id   AF-A0A7Y3TWR7-F1
#
_cell.length_a   1.000
_cell.length_b   1.000
_cell.length_c   1.000
_cell.angle_alpha   90.00
_cell.angle_beta   90.00
_cell.angle_gamma   90.00
#
_symmetry.space_group_name_H-M   'P 1'
#
loop_
_entity.id
_entity.type
_entity.pdbx_description
1 polymer ?
#
loop_
_entity_poly.entity_id
_entity_poly.type
_entity_poly.pdbx_seq_one_letter_code
_entity_poly.pdbx_strand_id
1 'polypeptide(L)' 'MPEIYLYRAPVDFRKQANGLALLVEQELGHNPFSGALYAFTLPYSWHKA' A
#
# COMPACT_ATOMS: atom_id res chain seq x y z
N MET A 1 -12.57 -11.69 11.69
CA MET A 1 -11.53 -10.67 11.93
C MET A 1 -10.96 -10.28 10.56
N PRO A 2 -10.71 -9.00 10.26
CA PRO A 2 -10.16 -8.63 8.96
C PRO A 2 -8.72 -9.12 8.82
N GLU A 3 -8.32 -9.45 7.59
CA GLU A 3 -6.93 -9.71 7.26
C GLU A 3 -6.13 -8.39 7.28
N ILE A 4 -4.89 -8.44 7.75
CA ILE A 4 -4.03 -7.26 7.88
C ILE A 4 -2.69 -7.56 7.21
N TYR A 5 -2.31 -6.72 6.26
CA TYR A 5 -1.11 -6.87 5.45
C TYR A 5 -0.19 -5.66 5.57
N LEU A 6 1.12 -5.90 5.62
CA LEU A 6 2.16 -4.87 5.60
C LEU A 6 3.00 -4.97 4.33
N TYR A 7 2.94 -3.93 3.50
CA TYR A 7 3.82 -3.79 2.34
C TYR A 7 5.12 -3.08 2.75
N ARG A 8 6.23 -3.83 2.78
CA ARG A 8 7.49 -3.40 3.40
C ARG A 8 8.38 -2.52 2.51
N ALA A 9 8.22 -2.59 1.19
CA ALA A 9 8.96 -1.71 0.30
C ALA A 9 8.36 -0.29 0.38
N PRO A 10 9.18 0.78 0.43
CA PRO A 10 8.68 2.14 0.46
C PRO A 10 7.76 2.45 -0.72
N VAL A 11 6.60 3.05 -0.45
CA VAL A 11 5.63 3.44 -1.47
C VAL A 11 5.62 4.95 -1.63
N ASP A 12 5.51 5.41 -2.88
CA ASP A 12 5.21 6.80 -3.18
C ASP A 12 3.70 7.05 -2.99
N PHE A 13 3.34 7.75 -1.92
CA PHE A 13 1.93 8.01 -1.59
C PHE A 13 1.27 9.03 -2.53
N ARG A 14 2.02 9.68 -3.44
CA ARG A 14 1.45 10.51 -4.53
C ARG A 14 0.56 9.69 -5.48
N LYS A 15 0.67 8.35 -5.44
CA LYS A 15 -0.19 7.41 -6.17
C LYS A 15 -1.66 7.41 -5.72
N GLN A 16 -1.96 7.95 -4.53
CA GLN A 16 -3.31 8.03 -3.94
C GLN A 16 -4.02 6.66 -3.88
N ALA A 17 -5.32 6.65 -3.56
CA ALA A 17 -6.08 5.41 -3.32
C ALA A 17 -6.04 4.45 -4.52
N ASN A 18 -6.29 4.93 -5.75
CA ASN A 18 -6.35 4.06 -6.93
C ASN A 18 -4.98 3.43 -7.24
N GLY A 19 -3.89 4.18 -7.09
CA GLY A 19 -2.56 3.63 -7.33
C GLY A 19 -2.10 2.66 -6.23
N LEU A 20 -2.61 2.81 -5.00
CA LEU A 20 -2.43 1.80 -3.95
C LEU A 20 -3.26 0.54 -4.21
N ALA A 21 -4.50 0.68 -4.69
CA ALA A 21 -5.35 -0.46 -5.06
C ALA A 21 -4.71 -1.29 -6.20
N LEU A 22 -4.15 -0.61 -7.21
CA LEU A 22 -3.44 -1.28 -8.31
C LEU A 22 -2.21 -2.05 -7.82
N LEU A 23 -1.46 -1.50 -6.84
CA LEU A 23 -0.33 -2.20 -6.24
C LEU A 23 -0.79 -3.47 -5.51
N VAL A 24 -1.87 -3.40 -4.74
CA VAL A 24 -2.44 -4.58 -4.06
C VAL A 24 -2.88 -5.65 -5.05
N GLU A 25 -3.51 -5.25 -6.16
CA GLU A 25 -3.96 -6.18 -7.19
C GLU A 25 -2.79 -6.80 -7.97
N GLN A 26 -1.85 -5.99 -8.44
CA GLN A 26 -0.82 -6.46 -9.38
C GLN A 26 0.41 -7.05 -8.70
N GLU A 27 0.85 -6.51 -7.57
CA GLU A 27 2.07 -6.96 -6.89
C GLU A 27 1.78 -8.02 -5.83
N LEU A 28 0.65 -7.86 -5.11
CA LEU A 28 0.26 -8.80 -4.06
C LEU A 28 -0.72 -9.87 -4.55
N GLY A 29 -1.37 -9.68 -5.70
CA GLY A 29 -2.36 -10.63 -6.24
C GLY A 29 -3.64 -10.71 -5.40
N HIS A 30 -3.92 -9.70 -4.60
CA HIS A 30 -5.10 -9.67 -3.72
C HIS A 30 -6.20 -8.80 -4.32
N ASN A 31 -7.45 -9.06 -3.94
CA ASN A 31 -8.55 -8.14 -4.23
C ASN A 31 -8.47 -6.92 -3.28
N PRO A 32 -8.22 -5.68 -3.76
CA PRO A 32 -8.15 -4.49 -2.91
C PRO A 32 -9.48 -4.13 -2.24
N PHE A 33 -10.59 -4.71 -2.69
CA PHE A 33 -11.94 -4.50 -2.15
C PHE A 33 -12.42 -5.64 -1.24
N SER A 34 -11.52 -6.55 -0.82
CA SER A 34 -11.88 -7.68 0.04
C SER A 34 -12.28 -7.32 1.48
N GLY A 35 -12.06 -6.06 1.89
CA GLY A 35 -12.22 -5.61 3.27
C GLY A 35 -10.98 -5.86 4.16
N ALA A 36 -9.87 -6.31 3.57
CA ALA A 36 -8.57 -6.38 4.24
C ALA A 36 -7.97 -4.99 4.47
N LEU A 37 -7.17 -4.85 5.53
CA LEU A 37 -6.43 -3.63 5.84
C LEU A 37 -5.00 -3.73 5.31
N TYR A 38 -4.58 -2.74 4.52
CA TYR A 38 -3.23 -2.67 3.96
C TYR A 38 -2.47 -1.48 4.53
N ALA A 39 -1.32 -1.75 5.15
CA ALA A 39 -0.39 -0.75 5.64
C ALA A 39 0.80 -0.62 4.68
N PHE A 40 1.19 0.62 4.39
CA PHE A 40 2.31 0.95 3.50
C PHE A 40 3.35 1.79 4.24
N THR A 41 4.62 1.64 3.87
CA THR A 41 5.72 2.42 4.46
C THR A 41 6.11 3.58 3.54
N LEU A 42 6.47 4.71 4.15
CA LEU A 42 6.97 5.89 3.44
C LEU A 42 8.50 5.78 3.25
N PRO A 43 9.05 6.30 2.13
CA PRO A 43 10.49 6.48 1.97
C PRO A 43 11.15 7.25 3.13
N TYR A 44 12.31 6.83 3.61
CA TYR A 44 12.98 7.53 4.72
C TYR A 44 13.40 8.99 4.37
N SER A 45 13.39 9.36 3.09
CA SER A 45 13.85 10.67 2.59
C SER A 45 12.84 11.82 2.75
N TRP A 46 11.60 11.59 3.21
CA TRP A 46 10.60 12.67 3.37
C TRP A 46 10.92 13.69 4.48
N HIS A 47 12.01 13.51 5.24
CA HIS A 47 12.48 14.48 6.25
C HIS A 47 13.49 15.51 5.71
N LYS A 48 13.77 15.51 4.40
CA LYS A 48 14.57 16.56 3.73
C LYS A 48 13.76 17.25 2.64
N ALA A 49 12.81 18.07 3.06
CA ALA A 49 12.19 19.10 2.25
C ALA A 49 11.99 20.33 3.12
#